data_AF-A0A3B9PIN2-F1
#
_entry.id   AF-A0A3B9PIN2-F1
#
_cell.length_a   1.000
_cell.length_b   1.000
_cell.length_c   1.000
_cell.angle_alpha   90.00
_cell.angle_beta   90.00
_cell.angle_gamma   90.00
#
_symmetry.space_group_name_H-M   'P 1'
#
loop_
_entity.id
_entity.type
_entity.pdbx_description
1 polymer ?
#
loop_
_entity_poly.entity_id
_entity_poly.type
_entity_poly.pdbx_seq_one_letter_code
_entity_poly.pdbx_strand_id
1 'polypeptide(L)'
;VDAVDEAQRCGPGDVLVFLPGEREIREAAEALRKAHHLPGTEILPLFARQSAQEQARVFSPSNGRRVVLSTNVAETSLTVPGIRYVVDTGLARIKRYSPRNKVEQLQVEKIAQSAAKQRAGRCGRVMDGICFRLYDEDDFNRRPAHTDPEILRSSLAGVILRMKALKLGAVEDFPFIDAPGSRLIGDGYALLAELGAVTDDDERKLTPIGIELAKLPLDPRIGRMILAARDRGALAELLVIAAALSVQDPRERPQDSPGAADQAHARFRGGEQDQKSEFLWYWHLWKAWDEVQRHESSSKQKAWCKKNFLNYMRMREWRDVFTQLHSLCAEHGWKENAQPANYEAIHKALLAGLLGNIGCKVEDASGPQAGSYLGARGIKFWPHPGSALAKKAGKWIMAAEQVETSRLFGRCIARIEPEWVEEVGGHLIKRQVFEPHWSKSSGAVRAWERGTLYGLVIYPRRGVAYREIDPALCRELFIREGLVQGEIAEGPARAMAFLAHNQRLVAEIERLEHKSRRPDVLVDEALIEAFYDSKIPQDVCDVAGLEA
;
A
#
# COMPACT_ATOMS: atom_id res chain seq x y z
N VAL A 1 36.94 2.03 -15.08
CA VAL A 1 37.74 1.42 -16.16
C VAL A 1 39.21 1.49 -15.74
N ASP A 2 39.73 2.69 -15.49
CA ASP A 2 41.12 2.92 -15.09
C ASP A 2 41.62 2.06 -13.92
N ALA A 3 40.82 1.88 -12.86
CA ALA A 3 41.18 1.01 -11.73
C ALA A 3 41.29 -0.48 -12.11
N VAL A 4 40.53 -0.93 -13.12
CA VAL A 4 40.64 -2.31 -13.66
C VAL A 4 41.91 -2.42 -14.51
N ASP A 5 42.24 -1.40 -15.30
CA ASP A 5 43.51 -1.33 -16.05
C ASP A 5 44.73 -1.28 -15.12
N GLU A 6 44.61 -0.60 -13.98
CA GLU A 6 45.65 -0.59 -12.94
C GLU A 6 45.80 -1.97 -12.29
N ALA A 7 44.69 -2.61 -11.89
CA ALA A 7 44.70 -3.99 -11.40
C ALA A 7 45.32 -4.97 -12.43
N GLN A 8 45.18 -4.68 -13.72
CA GLN A 8 45.82 -5.46 -14.77
C GLN A 8 47.34 -5.27 -14.81
N ARG A 9 47.81 -4.04 -14.65
CA ARG A 9 49.25 -3.71 -14.57
C ARG A 9 49.92 -4.30 -13.33
N CYS A 10 49.18 -4.50 -12.23
CA CYS A 10 49.71 -5.09 -10.99
C CYS A 10 50.04 -6.60 -11.08
N GLY A 11 49.58 -7.31 -12.12
CA GLY A 11 49.86 -8.75 -12.33
C GLY A 11 48.61 -9.62 -12.37
N PRO A 12 48.73 -10.97 -12.43
CA PRO A 12 47.61 -11.89 -12.66
C PRO A 12 46.61 -11.93 -11.49
N GLY A 13 45.36 -12.32 -11.77
CA GLY A 13 44.28 -12.46 -10.79
C GLY A 13 42.98 -11.77 -11.24
N ASP A 14 41.86 -12.23 -10.69
CA ASP A 14 40.54 -11.71 -11.06
C ASP A 14 40.19 -10.44 -10.28
N VAL A 15 39.31 -9.63 -10.87
CA VAL A 15 38.89 -8.34 -10.34
C VAL A 15 37.44 -8.43 -9.91
N LEU A 16 37.14 -8.02 -8.68
CA LEU A 16 35.78 -7.85 -8.17
C LEU A 16 35.47 -6.36 -8.02
N VAL A 17 34.48 -5.86 -8.75
CA VAL A 17 34.06 -4.46 -8.72
C VAL A 17 32.74 -4.35 -7.98
N PHE A 18 32.69 -3.51 -6.94
CA PHE A 18 31.46 -3.22 -6.20
C PHE A 18 30.74 -2.00 -6.77
N LEU A 19 29.49 -2.18 -7.18
CA LEU A 19 28.61 -1.18 -7.79
C LEU A 19 27.26 -1.13 -7.05
N PRO A 20 26.56 0.00 -7.03
CA PRO A 20 25.34 0.15 -6.22
C PRO A 20 24.11 -0.54 -6.81
N GLY A 21 24.10 -0.92 -8.09
CA GLY A 21 22.91 -1.51 -8.72
C GLY A 21 23.13 -2.08 -10.12
N GLU A 22 22.07 -2.70 -10.64
CA GLU A 22 22.05 -3.37 -11.96
C GLU A 22 22.35 -2.41 -13.12
N ARG A 23 21.81 -1.19 -13.06
CA ARG A 23 22.04 -0.17 -14.10
C ARG A 23 23.52 0.18 -14.18
N GLU A 24 24.12 0.48 -13.04
CA GLU A 24 25.54 0.83 -12.95
C GLU A 24 26.44 -0.36 -13.35
N ILE A 25 26.04 -1.60 -13.03
CA ILE A 25 26.71 -2.82 -13.53
C ILE A 25 26.69 -2.91 -15.05
N ARG A 26 25.56 -2.62 -15.69
CA ARG A 26 25.46 -2.67 -17.17
C ARG A 26 26.27 -1.57 -17.84
N GLU A 27 26.18 -0.34 -17.33
CA GLU A 27 26.96 0.80 -17.83
C GLU A 27 28.47 0.53 -17.69
N ALA A 28 28.90 0.02 -16.54
CA ALA A 28 30.29 -0.38 -16.32
C ALA A 28 30.71 -1.54 -17.23
N ALA A 29 29.86 -2.55 -17.42
CA ALA A 29 30.15 -3.68 -18.31
C ALA A 29 30.35 -3.22 -19.75
N GLU A 30 29.50 -2.32 -20.24
CA GLU A 30 29.62 -1.77 -21.60
C GLU A 30 30.89 -0.93 -21.76
N ALA A 31 31.17 -0.05 -20.80
CA ALA A 31 32.39 0.76 -20.81
C ALA A 31 33.65 -0.11 -20.79
N LEU A 32 33.68 -1.15 -19.94
CA LEU A 32 34.80 -2.10 -19.86
C LEU A 32 34.95 -2.90 -21.15
N ARG A 33 33.86 -3.32 -21.80
CA ARG A 33 33.93 -4.02 -23.12
C ARG A 33 34.49 -3.12 -24.23
N LYS A 34 34.20 -1.81 -24.18
CA LYS A 34 34.73 -0.84 -25.15
C LYS A 34 36.19 -0.51 -24.91
N ALA A 35 36.60 -0.41 -23.64
CA ALA A 35 37.95 0.00 -23.26
C ALA A 35 38.96 -1.15 -23.24
N HIS A 36 38.55 -2.37 -22.85
CA HIS A 36 39.43 -3.52 -22.79
C HIS A 36 39.45 -4.27 -24.13
N HIS A 37 40.53 -4.08 -24.90
CA HIS A 37 40.81 -4.83 -26.14
C HIS A 37 41.62 -6.12 -25.93
N LEU A 38 41.80 -6.57 -24.68
CA LEU A 38 42.65 -7.72 -24.38
C LEU A 38 41.94 -9.06 -24.65
N PRO A 39 42.53 -9.95 -25.45
CA PRO A 39 42.04 -11.31 -25.64
C PRO A 39 41.95 -12.04 -24.30
N GLY A 40 40.80 -12.67 -24.02
CA GLY A 40 40.64 -13.55 -22.87
C GLY A 40 40.19 -12.89 -21.55
N THR A 41 39.68 -11.65 -21.55
CA THR A 41 39.02 -11.07 -20.37
C THR A 41 37.51 -11.30 -20.40
N GLU A 42 36.96 -11.92 -19.35
CA GLU A 42 35.52 -12.17 -19.23
C GLU A 42 34.87 -11.17 -18.26
N ILE A 43 33.86 -10.43 -18.73
CA ILE A 43 33.11 -9.47 -17.92
C ILE A 43 31.80 -10.11 -17.46
N LEU A 44 31.69 -10.34 -16.15
CA LEU A 44 30.61 -11.11 -15.53
C LEU A 44 29.80 -10.25 -14.56
N PRO A 45 28.50 -9.99 -14.82
CA PRO A 45 27.63 -9.35 -13.85
C PRO A 45 27.22 -10.31 -12.72
N LEU A 46 27.10 -9.80 -11.49
CA LEU A 46 26.66 -10.54 -10.29
C LEU A 46 25.72 -9.70 -9.40
N PHE A 47 24.41 -9.92 -9.50
CA PHE A 47 23.40 -9.24 -8.68
C PHE A 47 22.17 -10.12 -8.42
N ALA A 48 21.44 -9.84 -7.32
CA ALA A 48 20.39 -10.73 -6.79
C ALA A 48 19.28 -11.10 -7.79
N ARG A 49 18.97 -10.24 -8.77
CA ARG A 49 17.89 -10.48 -9.74
C ARG A 49 18.26 -11.48 -10.84
N GLN A 50 19.54 -11.82 -11.02
CA GLN A 50 19.96 -12.76 -12.06
C GLN A 50 19.44 -14.18 -11.82
N SER A 51 19.34 -14.95 -12.90
CA SER A 51 19.05 -16.38 -12.80
C SER A 51 20.18 -17.14 -12.09
N ALA A 52 19.85 -18.27 -11.47
CA ALA A 52 20.84 -19.11 -10.81
C ALA A 52 21.96 -19.56 -11.78
N GLN A 53 21.63 -19.80 -13.05
CA GLN A 53 22.60 -20.17 -14.08
C GLN A 53 23.59 -19.03 -14.36
N GLU A 54 23.11 -17.79 -14.42
CA GLU A 54 23.97 -16.62 -14.63
C GLU A 54 24.87 -16.35 -13.42
N GLN A 55 24.33 -16.45 -12.21
CA GLN A 55 25.14 -16.31 -10.99
C GLN A 55 26.19 -17.43 -10.90
N ALA A 56 25.84 -18.65 -11.31
CA ALA A 56 26.76 -19.79 -11.31
C ALA A 56 27.99 -19.59 -12.21
N ARG A 57 27.88 -18.78 -13.28
CA ARG A 57 29.00 -18.51 -14.20
C ARG A 57 30.20 -17.89 -13.51
N VAL A 58 29.98 -17.14 -12.43
CA VAL A 58 31.04 -16.52 -11.64
C VAL A 58 31.92 -17.55 -10.92
N PHE A 59 31.44 -18.79 -10.75
CA PHE A 59 32.21 -19.89 -10.16
C PHE A 59 32.88 -20.79 -11.19
N SER A 60 32.46 -20.73 -12.45
CA SER A 60 33.04 -21.56 -13.49
C SER A 60 34.52 -21.22 -13.70
N PRO A 61 35.39 -22.23 -13.91
CA PRO A 61 36.77 -22.00 -14.29
C PRO A 61 36.83 -21.18 -15.58
N SER A 62 37.76 -20.23 -15.64
CA SER A 62 38.02 -19.44 -16.85
C SER A 62 39.50 -19.54 -17.19
N ASN A 63 39.81 -19.57 -18.50
CA ASN A 63 41.18 -19.65 -19.01
C ASN A 63 41.85 -18.27 -19.09
N GLY A 64 41.15 -17.21 -18.68
CA GLY A 64 41.66 -15.85 -18.66
C GLY A 64 41.12 -15.06 -17.48
N ARG A 65 41.36 -13.75 -17.47
CA ARG A 65 41.00 -12.88 -16.34
C ARG A 65 39.50 -12.64 -16.30
N ARG A 66 38.90 -12.73 -15.12
CA ARG A 66 37.50 -12.35 -14.88
C ARG A 66 37.43 -10.98 -14.23
N VAL A 67 36.49 -10.17 -14.73
CA VAL A 67 36.08 -8.92 -14.10
C VAL A 67 34.63 -9.09 -13.68
N VAL A 68 34.42 -9.32 -12.39
CA VAL A 68 33.12 -9.57 -11.79
C VAL A 68 32.54 -8.25 -11.30
N LEU A 69 31.41 -7.84 -11.85
CA LEU A 69 30.72 -6.59 -11.51
C LEU A 69 29.55 -6.91 -10.59
N SER A 70 29.66 -6.59 -9.31
CA SER A 70 28.72 -7.05 -8.28
C SER A 70 28.13 -5.95 -7.42
N THR A 71 26.92 -6.20 -6.89
CA THR A 71 26.37 -5.44 -5.76
C THR A 71 26.95 -5.96 -4.43
N ASN A 72 26.33 -5.61 -3.31
CA ASN A 72 26.63 -6.16 -1.98
C ASN A 72 26.42 -7.69 -1.86
N VAL A 73 25.95 -8.39 -2.90
CA VAL A 73 25.85 -9.87 -2.90
C VAL A 73 27.21 -10.53 -2.66
N ALA A 74 28.29 -9.98 -3.23
CA ALA A 74 29.65 -10.48 -3.02
C ALA A 74 30.29 -10.00 -1.70
N GLU A 75 29.63 -9.09 -0.96
CA GLU A 75 30.18 -8.48 0.26
C GLU A 75 30.11 -9.40 1.48
N THR A 76 29.10 -10.27 1.56
CA THR A 76 28.90 -11.17 2.71
C THR A 76 28.67 -12.60 2.25
N SER A 77 27.57 -12.84 1.54
CA SER A 77 26.96 -14.16 1.34
C SER A 77 27.63 -15.02 0.28
N LEU A 78 28.49 -14.45 -0.58
CA LEU A 78 29.09 -15.15 -1.69
C LEU A 78 30.61 -14.98 -1.74
N THR A 79 31.32 -16.05 -2.05
CA THR A 79 32.78 -16.07 -2.14
C THR A 79 33.18 -16.41 -3.56
N VAL A 80 33.48 -15.38 -4.35
CA VAL A 80 33.97 -15.59 -5.72
C VAL A 80 35.42 -16.10 -5.65
N PRO A 81 35.73 -17.27 -6.24
CA PRO A 81 37.10 -17.79 -6.24
C PRO A 81 38.00 -16.95 -7.16
N GLY A 82 39.30 -16.91 -6.86
CA GLY A 82 40.31 -16.29 -7.74
C GLY A 82 40.40 -14.75 -7.69
N ILE A 83 39.60 -14.10 -6.85
CA ILE A 83 39.66 -12.65 -6.66
C ILE A 83 40.97 -12.25 -5.98
N ARG A 84 41.76 -11.43 -6.68
CA ARG A 84 42.99 -10.81 -6.17
C ARG A 84 42.89 -9.29 -6.13
N TYR A 85 42.00 -8.70 -6.92
CA TYR A 85 41.83 -7.25 -6.96
C TYR A 85 40.38 -6.90 -6.64
N VAL A 86 40.19 -5.90 -5.79
CA VAL A 86 38.88 -5.32 -5.52
C VAL A 86 38.87 -3.88 -6.01
N VAL A 87 37.80 -3.48 -6.68
CA VAL A 87 37.53 -2.07 -7.00
C VAL A 87 36.25 -1.68 -6.27
N ASP A 88 36.33 -0.77 -5.31
CA ASP A 88 35.21 -0.34 -4.50
C ASP A 88 34.79 1.09 -4.84
N THR A 89 33.59 1.25 -5.39
CA THR A 89 32.98 2.57 -5.62
C THR A 89 32.60 3.28 -4.32
N GLY A 90 32.53 2.55 -3.21
CA GLY A 90 32.15 3.11 -1.92
C GLY A 90 30.65 3.41 -1.80
N LEU A 91 29.83 2.94 -2.75
CA LEU A 91 28.39 3.12 -2.76
C LEU A 91 27.66 1.79 -2.60
N ALA A 92 26.46 1.85 -2.03
CA ALA A 92 25.52 0.74 -1.99
C ALA A 92 24.09 1.26 -2.07
N ARG A 93 23.19 0.42 -2.61
CA ARG A 93 21.75 0.69 -2.54
C ARG A 93 21.20 0.08 -1.25
N ILE A 94 20.73 0.93 -0.34
CA ILE A 94 20.24 0.56 0.99
C ILE A 94 18.72 0.76 1.03
N LYS A 95 18.03 -0.21 1.62
CA LYS A 95 16.59 -0.14 1.86
C LYS A 95 16.34 0.72 3.11
N ARG A 96 15.57 1.79 2.96
CA ARG A 96 15.20 2.73 4.02
C ARG A 96 13.68 2.86 4.08
N TYR A 97 13.13 2.81 5.28
CA TYR A 97 11.74 3.13 5.53
C TYR A 97 11.56 4.63 5.72
N SER A 98 10.59 5.23 5.01
CA SER A 98 10.21 6.63 5.18
C SER A 98 8.96 6.73 6.06
N PRO A 99 9.05 7.16 7.33
CA PRO A 99 7.88 7.26 8.21
C PRO A 99 6.87 8.31 7.74
N ARG A 100 7.32 9.33 6.99
CA ARG A 100 6.45 10.37 6.46
C ARG A 100 5.52 9.83 5.38
N ASN A 101 6.09 9.07 4.44
CA ASN A 101 5.35 8.54 3.29
C ASN A 101 4.81 7.13 3.56
N LYS A 102 5.28 6.47 4.62
CA LYS A 102 5.03 5.06 4.98
C LYS A 102 5.44 4.07 3.91
N VAL A 103 6.48 4.41 3.14
CA VAL A 103 6.97 3.62 2.00
C VAL A 103 8.42 3.22 2.19
N GLU A 104 8.77 2.12 1.55
CA GLU A 104 10.16 1.69 1.44
C GLU A 104 10.82 2.38 0.25
N GLN A 105 12.03 2.87 0.46
CA GLN A 105 12.84 3.57 -0.52
C GLN A 105 14.17 2.84 -0.68
N LEU A 106 14.66 2.78 -1.93
CA LEU A 106 15.97 2.22 -2.25
C LEU A 106 16.92 3.34 -2.61
N GLN A 107 17.63 3.86 -1.62
CA GLN A 107 18.55 4.99 -1.79
C GLN A 107 19.97 4.50 -2.06
N VAL A 108 20.70 5.22 -2.91
CA VAL A 108 22.13 4.99 -3.11
C VAL A 108 22.87 5.86 -2.11
N GLU A 109 23.59 5.24 -1.19
CA GLU A 109 24.29 5.89 -0.08
C GLU A 109 25.78 5.49 -0.06
N LYS A 110 26.60 6.29 0.63
CA LYS A 110 27.98 5.93 0.95
C LYS A 110 27.99 4.79 1.96
N ILE A 111 28.81 3.77 1.71
CA ILE A 111 28.97 2.65 2.65
C ILE A 111 29.72 3.07 3.92
N ALA A 112 29.42 2.42 5.03
CA ALA A 112 30.18 2.58 6.28
C ALA A 112 31.60 2.02 6.16
N GLN A 113 32.49 2.44 7.07
CA GLN A 113 33.87 1.96 7.12
C GLN A 113 33.95 0.44 7.28
N SER A 114 33.08 -0.16 8.09
CA SER A 114 33.02 -1.62 8.27
C SER A 114 32.73 -2.36 6.96
N ALA A 115 31.80 -1.84 6.14
CA ALA A 115 31.46 -2.42 4.83
C ALA A 115 32.63 -2.26 3.85
N ALA A 116 33.26 -1.09 3.79
CA ALA A 116 34.45 -0.86 2.97
C ALA A 116 35.61 -1.81 3.36
N LYS A 117 35.81 -2.05 4.66
CA LYS A 117 36.80 -3.02 5.16
C LYS A 117 36.42 -4.46 4.77
N GLN A 118 35.14 -4.84 4.84
CA GLN A 118 34.67 -6.16 4.40
C GLN A 118 34.85 -6.37 2.89
N ARG A 119 34.57 -5.36 2.08
CA ARG A 119 34.82 -5.37 0.62
C ARG A 119 36.30 -5.53 0.31
N ALA A 120 37.17 -4.76 0.97
CA ALA A 120 38.62 -4.92 0.85
C ALA A 120 39.08 -6.33 1.27
N GLY A 121 38.48 -6.92 2.31
CA GLY A 121 38.75 -8.30 2.73
C GLY A 121 38.40 -9.37 1.69
N ARG A 122 37.78 -9.02 0.55
CA ARG A 122 37.50 -9.96 -0.55
C ARG A 122 38.71 -10.21 -1.45
N CYS A 123 39.73 -9.33 -1.46
CA CYS A 123 40.96 -9.54 -2.24
C CYS A 123 42.10 -10.25 -1.50
N GLY A 124 41.91 -10.77 -0.28
CA GLY A 124 42.99 -11.34 0.55
C GLY A 124 42.75 -12.76 1.04
N ARG A 125 41.91 -13.55 0.36
CA ARG A 125 41.48 -14.87 0.87
C ARG A 125 42.33 -16.05 0.43
N VAL A 126 42.97 -15.94 -0.73
CA VAL A 126 43.80 -17.01 -1.33
C VAL A 126 45.26 -16.59 -1.40
N MET A 127 45.52 -15.29 -1.58
CA MET A 127 46.84 -14.68 -1.67
C MET A 127 46.73 -13.17 -1.42
N ASP A 128 47.87 -12.49 -1.32
CA ASP A 128 47.93 -11.03 -1.21
C ASP A 128 47.28 -10.35 -2.42
N GLY A 129 46.39 -9.40 -2.14
CA GLY A 129 45.65 -8.66 -3.15
C GLY A 129 45.45 -7.19 -2.80
N ILE A 130 44.99 -6.43 -3.79
CA ILE A 130 44.94 -4.96 -3.73
C ILE A 130 43.48 -4.50 -3.84
N CYS A 131 43.08 -3.60 -2.96
CA CYS A 131 41.77 -2.94 -2.99
C CYS A 131 41.92 -1.49 -3.46
N PHE A 132 41.41 -1.19 -4.65
CA PHE A 132 41.32 0.15 -5.21
C PHE A 132 40.01 0.80 -4.74
N ARG A 133 40.09 1.84 -3.92
CA ARG A 133 38.93 2.64 -3.52
C ARG A 133 38.80 3.84 -4.44
N LEU A 134 37.61 4.07 -4.99
CA LEU A 134 37.36 5.19 -5.91
C LEU A 134 36.91 6.47 -5.19
N TYR A 135 37.38 6.64 -3.96
CA TYR A 135 37.09 7.76 -3.06
C TYR A 135 38.34 8.03 -2.22
N ASP A 136 38.55 9.29 -1.84
CA ASP A 136 39.72 9.70 -1.09
C ASP A 136 39.70 9.21 0.37
N GLU A 137 40.86 9.28 1.02
CA GLU A 137 41.04 8.82 2.39
C GLU A 137 40.27 9.67 3.41
N ASP A 138 40.13 10.98 3.16
CA ASP A 138 39.36 11.87 4.03
C ASP A 138 37.86 11.51 4.01
N ASP A 139 37.31 11.20 2.84
CA ASP A 139 35.95 10.69 2.66
C ASP A 139 35.77 9.36 3.37
N PHE A 140 36.75 8.45 3.30
CA PHE A 140 36.74 7.20 4.06
C PHE A 140 36.67 7.47 5.58
N ASN A 141 37.53 8.36 6.08
CA ASN A 141 37.65 8.68 7.49
C ASN A 141 36.41 9.39 8.05
N ARG A 142 35.69 10.16 7.22
CA ARG A 142 34.44 10.85 7.59
C ARG A 142 33.20 9.96 7.58
N ARG A 143 33.26 8.75 7.01
CA ARG A 143 32.10 7.84 6.98
C ARG A 143 31.81 7.23 8.36
N PRO A 144 30.55 6.86 8.63
CA PRO A 144 30.19 6.12 9.85
C PRO A 144 31.03 4.84 10.00
N ALA A 145 31.39 4.51 11.25
CA ALA A 145 32.17 3.30 11.53
C ALA A 145 31.41 2.03 11.13
N HIS A 146 30.10 2.00 11.37
CA HIS A 146 29.21 0.86 11.15
C HIS A 146 27.98 1.28 10.35
N THR A 147 27.42 0.32 9.61
CA THR A 147 26.14 0.48 8.92
C THR A 147 25.01 0.51 9.94
N ASP A 148 24.02 1.39 9.76
CA ASP A 148 22.86 1.47 10.64
C ASP A 148 22.16 0.10 10.81
N PRO A 149 21.80 -0.28 12.05
CA PRO A 149 21.00 -1.46 12.34
C PRO A 149 19.63 -1.45 11.64
N GLU A 150 19.09 -2.64 11.38
CA GLU A 150 17.79 -2.78 10.69
C GLU A 150 16.62 -2.14 11.45
N ILE A 151 16.63 -2.21 12.78
CA ILE A 151 15.61 -1.62 13.65
C ILE A 151 15.46 -0.09 13.45
N LEU A 152 16.51 0.58 12.97
CA LEU A 152 16.49 2.03 12.71
C LEU A 152 16.00 2.39 11.30
N ARG A 153 15.79 1.41 10.41
CA ARG A 153 15.54 1.65 8.98
C ARG A 153 14.40 0.83 8.38
N SER A 154 13.71 0.01 9.18
CA SER A 154 12.57 -0.82 8.76
C SER A 154 11.31 -0.46 9.53
N SER A 155 10.14 -0.89 9.03
CA SER A 155 8.87 -0.74 9.76
C SER A 155 8.88 -1.52 11.07
N LEU A 156 8.40 -0.89 12.16
CA LEU A 156 8.37 -1.50 13.49
C LEU A 156 7.06 -2.19 13.82
N ALA A 157 6.04 -2.12 12.97
CA ALA A 157 4.70 -2.64 13.30
C ALA A 157 4.72 -4.12 13.73
N GLY A 158 5.49 -4.98 13.05
CA GLY A 158 5.63 -6.39 13.43
C GLY A 158 6.34 -6.59 14.76
N VAL A 159 7.37 -5.79 15.05
CA VAL A 159 8.12 -5.82 16.32
C VAL A 159 7.20 -5.39 17.47
N ILE A 160 6.52 -4.25 17.31
CA ILE A 160 5.59 -3.69 18.30
C ILE A 160 4.45 -4.66 18.59
N LEU A 161 3.87 -5.29 17.56
CA LEU A 161 2.80 -6.27 17.72
C LEU A 161 3.24 -7.45 18.58
N ARG A 162 4.43 -8.03 18.30
CA ARG A 162 4.99 -9.13 19.07
C ARG A 162 5.33 -8.72 20.50
N MET A 163 5.93 -7.56 20.70
CA MET A 163 6.24 -7.03 22.04
C MET A 163 4.98 -6.85 22.88
N LYS A 164 3.90 -6.30 22.31
CA LYS A 164 2.62 -6.18 23.02
C LYS A 164 2.01 -7.53 23.36
N ALA A 165 2.07 -8.50 22.45
CA ALA A 165 1.54 -9.85 22.70
C ALA A 165 2.32 -10.57 23.81
N LEU A 166 3.64 -10.36 23.89
CA LEU A 166 4.51 -10.87 24.94
C LEU A 166 4.48 -10.02 26.24
N LYS A 167 3.71 -8.92 26.27
CA LYS A 167 3.58 -8.01 27.42
C LYS A 167 4.92 -7.45 27.91
N LEU A 168 5.80 -7.05 26.98
CA LEU A 168 7.15 -6.54 27.28
C LEU A 168 7.19 -5.05 27.72
N GLY A 169 6.05 -4.46 28.06
CA GLY A 169 5.94 -3.04 28.45
C GLY A 169 5.83 -2.08 27.25
N ALA A 170 6.09 -0.80 27.50
CA ALA A 170 6.14 0.23 26.46
C ALA A 170 7.38 0.04 25.59
N VAL A 171 7.26 0.36 24.30
CA VAL A 171 8.36 0.15 23.34
C VAL A 171 9.49 1.16 23.62
N GLU A 172 9.11 2.35 24.06
CA GLU A 172 10.00 3.45 24.43
C GLU A 172 10.90 3.09 25.61
N ASP A 173 10.41 2.25 26.54
CA ASP A 173 11.13 1.83 27.75
C ASP A 173 11.94 0.53 27.54
N PHE A 174 11.80 -0.11 26.38
CA PHE A 174 12.47 -1.38 26.11
C PHE A 174 13.98 -1.17 25.88
N PRO A 175 14.86 -1.97 26.52
CA PRO A 175 16.30 -1.76 26.48
C PRO A 175 16.93 -2.25 25.17
N PHE A 176 16.68 -1.56 24.07
CA PHE A 176 17.33 -1.81 22.78
C PHE A 176 18.83 -1.46 22.84
N ILE A 177 19.66 -2.23 22.13
CA ILE A 177 21.08 -1.87 21.89
C ILE A 177 21.14 -0.52 21.15
N ASP A 178 20.37 -0.43 20.07
CA ASP A 178 20.16 0.78 19.28
C ASP A 178 18.67 1.09 19.24
N ALA A 179 18.24 2.07 20.05
CA ALA A 179 16.83 2.39 20.20
C ALA A 179 16.27 3.09 18.94
N PRO A 180 15.11 2.64 18.41
CA PRO A 180 14.47 3.32 17.30
C PRO A 180 13.94 4.70 17.73
N GLY A 181 13.95 5.66 16.80
CA GLY A 181 13.40 6.98 17.06
C GLY A 181 11.88 6.94 17.30
N SER A 182 11.38 7.84 18.15
CA SER A 182 9.95 7.96 18.52
C SER A 182 9.00 8.03 17.32
N ARG A 183 9.44 8.66 16.22
CA ARG A 183 8.68 8.74 14.97
C ARG A 183 8.43 7.38 14.31
N LEU A 184 9.41 6.46 14.34
CA LEU A 184 9.25 5.10 13.81
C LEU A 184 8.29 4.28 14.69
N ILE A 185 8.37 4.46 16.01
CA ILE A 185 7.48 3.81 16.97
C ILE A 185 6.04 4.27 16.76
N GLY A 186 5.82 5.59 16.72
CA GLY A 186 4.49 6.17 16.47
C GLY A 186 3.89 5.75 15.13
N ASP A 187 4.72 5.66 14.09
CA ASP A 187 4.26 5.18 12.79
C ASP A 187 3.87 3.69 12.80
N GLY A 188 4.65 2.85 13.50
CA GLY A 188 4.32 1.45 13.70
C GLY A 188 2.99 1.26 14.42
N TYR A 189 2.71 2.06 15.46
CA TYR A 189 1.39 2.06 16.12
C TYR A 189 0.28 2.54 15.18
N ALA A 190 0.51 3.59 14.40
CA ALA A 190 -0.47 4.07 13.43
C ALA A 190 -0.79 3.02 12.35
N LEU A 191 0.18 2.20 11.95
CA LEU A 191 -0.07 1.05 11.07
C LEU A 191 -0.88 -0.03 11.80
N LEU A 192 -0.54 -0.39 13.03
CA LEU A 192 -1.34 -1.37 13.78
C LEU A 192 -2.78 -0.90 14.00
N ALA A 193 -3.01 0.40 14.24
CA ALA A 193 -4.35 0.98 14.32
C ALA A 193 -5.07 0.93 12.95
N GLU A 194 -4.36 1.23 11.85
CA GLU A 194 -4.88 1.07 10.47
C GLU A 194 -5.40 -0.37 10.23
N LEU A 195 -4.63 -1.38 10.68
CA LEU A 195 -4.99 -2.79 10.55
C LEU A 195 -6.09 -3.24 11.53
N GLY A 196 -6.50 -2.37 12.45
CA GLY A 196 -7.43 -2.68 13.53
C GLY A 196 -6.84 -3.63 14.57
N ALA A 197 -5.50 -3.69 14.68
CA ALA A 197 -4.77 -4.58 15.60
C ALA A 197 -4.61 -3.98 17.00
N VAL A 198 -4.64 -2.65 17.12
CA VAL A 198 -4.65 -1.93 18.40
C VAL A 198 -5.81 -0.95 18.46
N THR A 199 -6.26 -0.63 19.67
CA THR A 199 -7.23 0.43 19.93
C THR A 199 -6.64 1.80 19.56
N ASP A 200 -7.51 2.72 19.13
CA ASP A 200 -7.17 4.13 18.83
C ASP A 200 -7.35 4.99 20.09
N ASP A 201 -6.74 4.55 21.18
CA ASP A 201 -6.68 5.24 22.46
C ASP A 201 -5.22 5.30 22.94
N ASP A 202 -4.98 6.02 24.04
CA ASP A 202 -3.63 6.18 24.59
C ASP A 202 -3.05 4.85 25.13
N GLU A 203 -3.89 3.89 25.51
CA GLU A 203 -3.45 2.60 26.03
C GLU A 203 -2.96 1.65 24.91
N ARG A 204 -3.44 1.84 23.68
CA ARG A 204 -3.08 1.07 22.47
C ARG A 204 -3.18 -0.44 22.74
N LYS A 205 -4.27 -0.89 23.36
CA LYS A 205 -4.49 -2.30 23.72
C LYS A 205 -4.65 -3.14 22.46
N LEU A 206 -4.21 -4.40 22.51
CA LEU A 206 -4.46 -5.33 21.41
C LEU A 206 -5.97 -5.60 21.29
N THR A 207 -6.50 -5.46 20.08
CA THR A 207 -7.87 -5.87 19.77
C THR A 207 -7.94 -7.40 19.58
N PRO A 208 -9.14 -8.00 19.43
CA PRO A 208 -9.24 -9.41 19.04
C PRO A 208 -8.46 -9.73 17.76
N ILE A 209 -8.53 -8.84 16.76
CA ILE A 209 -7.75 -8.95 15.51
C ILE A 209 -6.24 -8.91 15.82
N GLY A 210 -5.78 -7.98 16.67
CA GLY A 210 -4.38 -7.88 17.04
C GLY A 210 -3.85 -9.13 17.76
N ILE A 211 -4.66 -9.73 18.62
CA ILE A 211 -4.32 -10.98 19.32
C ILE A 211 -4.17 -12.13 18.32
N GLU A 212 -5.06 -12.25 17.34
CA GLU A 212 -4.93 -13.26 16.29
C GLU A 212 -3.71 -13.01 15.40
N LEU A 213 -3.49 -11.76 14.96
CA LEU A 213 -2.34 -11.38 14.15
C LEU A 213 -1.01 -11.71 14.82
N ALA A 214 -0.90 -11.46 16.12
CA ALA A 214 0.34 -11.69 16.85
C ALA A 214 0.75 -13.17 16.92
N LYS A 215 -0.18 -14.10 16.68
CA LYS A 215 0.10 -15.55 16.61
C LYS A 215 0.71 -15.96 15.27
N LEU A 216 0.60 -15.12 14.24
CA LEU A 216 1.11 -15.41 12.91
C LEU A 216 2.56 -14.91 12.79
N PRO A 217 3.52 -15.73 12.34
CA PRO A 217 4.91 -15.32 12.10
C PRO A 217 5.08 -14.52 10.79
N LEU A 218 4.17 -13.58 10.52
CA LEU A 218 4.06 -12.86 9.25
C LEU A 218 4.22 -11.34 9.45
N ASP A 219 4.41 -10.63 8.33
CA ASP A 219 4.17 -9.19 8.30
C ASP A 219 2.71 -8.89 8.69
N PRO A 220 2.44 -7.89 9.56
CA PRO A 220 1.09 -7.59 10.00
C PRO A 220 0.09 -7.29 8.88
N ARG A 221 0.51 -6.69 7.76
CA ARG A 221 -0.38 -6.43 6.62
C ARG A 221 -0.79 -7.74 5.96
N ILE A 222 0.17 -8.63 5.71
CA ILE A 222 -0.08 -9.95 5.12
C ILE A 222 -0.99 -10.78 6.02
N GLY A 223 -0.67 -10.85 7.32
CA GLY A 223 -1.52 -11.51 8.30
C GLY A 223 -2.95 -10.95 8.33
N ARG A 224 -3.10 -9.62 8.23
CA ARG A 224 -4.41 -8.96 8.25
C ARG A 224 -5.24 -9.27 7.02
N MET A 225 -4.61 -9.38 5.85
CA MET A 225 -5.27 -9.84 4.64
C MET A 225 -5.77 -11.28 4.82
N ILE A 226 -4.91 -12.20 5.29
CA ILE A 226 -5.26 -13.62 5.48
C ILE A 226 -6.45 -13.78 6.43
N LEU A 227 -6.45 -13.08 7.57
CA LEU A 227 -7.58 -13.05 8.50
C LEU A 227 -8.86 -12.54 7.82
N ALA A 228 -8.77 -11.44 7.05
CA ALA A 228 -9.91 -10.88 6.34
C ALA A 228 -10.49 -11.84 5.29
N ALA A 229 -9.64 -12.61 4.61
CA ALA A 229 -10.03 -13.58 3.59
C ALA A 229 -10.70 -14.81 4.18
N ARG A 230 -10.24 -15.28 5.35
CA ARG A 230 -10.92 -16.33 6.12
C ARG A 230 -12.39 -15.94 6.35
N ASP A 231 -12.62 -14.73 6.86
CA ASP A 231 -13.96 -14.27 7.22
C ASP A 231 -14.84 -13.98 5.99
N ARG A 232 -14.23 -13.78 4.81
CA ARG A 232 -14.92 -13.48 3.54
C ARG A 232 -15.01 -14.67 2.58
N GLY A 233 -14.54 -15.85 2.99
CA GLY A 233 -14.52 -17.04 2.13
C GLY A 233 -13.64 -16.89 0.88
N ALA A 234 -12.48 -16.25 1.02
CA ALA A 234 -11.52 -15.98 -0.05
C ALA A 234 -10.09 -16.48 0.27
N LEU A 235 -9.98 -17.42 1.21
CA LEU A 235 -8.71 -17.85 1.77
C LEU A 235 -7.82 -18.57 0.74
N ALA A 236 -8.39 -19.41 -0.13
CA ALA A 236 -7.64 -20.16 -1.15
C ALA A 236 -6.89 -19.22 -2.11
N GLU A 237 -7.61 -18.24 -2.65
CA GLU A 237 -7.05 -17.24 -3.56
C GLU A 237 -6.05 -16.34 -2.84
N LEU A 238 -6.39 -15.90 -1.63
CA LEU A 238 -5.56 -14.96 -0.92
C LEU A 238 -4.26 -15.58 -0.42
N LEU A 239 -4.20 -16.86 -0.05
CA LEU A 239 -2.94 -17.49 0.34
C LEU A 239 -1.92 -17.47 -0.80
N VAL A 240 -2.38 -17.72 -2.03
CA VAL A 240 -1.55 -17.62 -3.24
C VAL A 240 -1.04 -16.19 -3.44
N ILE A 241 -1.93 -15.21 -3.32
CA ILE A 241 -1.60 -13.79 -3.51
C ILE A 241 -0.65 -13.31 -2.40
N ALA A 242 -0.94 -13.62 -1.13
CA ALA A 242 -0.10 -13.31 0.02
C ALA A 242 1.31 -13.89 -0.12
N ALA A 243 1.43 -15.13 -0.58
CA ALA A 243 2.72 -15.73 -0.89
C ALA A 243 3.44 -14.98 -2.00
N ALA A 244 2.72 -14.57 -3.06
CA ALA A 244 3.30 -13.82 -4.18
C ALA A 244 3.84 -12.44 -3.74
N LEU A 245 3.13 -11.77 -2.84
CA LEU A 245 3.53 -10.47 -2.28
C LEU A 245 4.71 -10.57 -1.31
N SER A 246 4.99 -11.76 -0.78
CA SER A 246 6.06 -12.01 0.19
C SER A 246 7.39 -12.41 -0.46
N VAL A 247 7.40 -12.68 -1.78
CA VAL A 247 8.57 -13.12 -2.53
C VAL A 247 8.87 -12.17 -3.68
N GLN A 248 10.03 -12.35 -4.32
CA GLN A 248 10.33 -11.59 -5.53
C GLN A 248 9.43 -12.02 -6.70
N ASP A 249 8.91 -11.05 -7.46
CA ASP A 249 8.05 -11.33 -8.64
C ASP A 249 8.73 -12.34 -9.59
N PRO A 250 8.10 -13.51 -9.84
CA PRO A 250 8.65 -14.52 -10.74
C PRO A 250 8.66 -14.10 -12.21
N ARG A 251 7.88 -13.08 -12.59
CA ARG A 251 7.79 -12.60 -13.97
C ARG A 251 9.06 -11.84 -14.37
N GLU A 252 9.61 -12.23 -15.52
CA GLU A 252 10.75 -11.58 -16.12
C GLU A 252 10.30 -10.74 -17.31
N ARG A 253 10.83 -9.52 -17.42
CA ARG A 253 10.58 -8.62 -18.54
C ARG A 253 11.91 -8.14 -19.11
N PRO A 254 12.59 -8.97 -19.93
CA PRO A 254 13.89 -8.63 -20.49
C PRO A 254 13.81 -7.36 -21.35
N GLN A 255 14.87 -6.54 -21.33
CA GLN A 255 14.91 -5.30 -22.13
C GLN A 255 14.96 -5.57 -23.64
N ASP A 256 15.53 -6.71 -24.05
CA ASP A 256 15.65 -7.09 -25.45
C ASP A 256 14.34 -7.63 -26.05
N SER A 257 13.39 -8.04 -25.20
CA SER A 257 12.13 -8.68 -25.63
C SER A 257 10.91 -8.33 -24.75
N PRO A 258 10.66 -7.05 -24.44
CA PRO A 258 9.58 -6.64 -23.54
C PRO A 258 8.20 -7.02 -24.10
N GLY A 259 7.98 -6.87 -25.40
CA GLY A 259 6.68 -7.17 -26.03
C GLY A 259 6.31 -8.67 -25.99
N ALA A 260 7.30 -9.55 -26.16
CA ALA A 260 7.09 -11.00 -26.07
C ALA A 260 6.76 -11.44 -24.63
N ALA A 261 7.44 -10.86 -23.63
CA ALA A 261 7.12 -11.06 -22.23
C ALA A 261 5.71 -10.57 -21.89
N ASP A 262 5.35 -9.36 -22.33
CA ASP A 262 4.02 -8.78 -22.10
C ASP A 262 2.91 -9.64 -22.73
N GLN A 263 3.15 -10.20 -23.93
CA GLN A 263 2.21 -11.10 -24.59
C GLN A 263 2.09 -12.46 -23.89
N ALA A 264 3.20 -13.03 -23.41
CA ALA A 264 3.20 -14.27 -22.65
C ALA A 264 2.42 -14.09 -21.33
N HIS A 265 2.68 -13.02 -20.59
CA HIS A 265 2.01 -12.73 -19.32
C HIS A 265 0.54 -12.34 -19.50
N ALA A 266 0.14 -11.79 -20.65
CA ALA A 266 -1.25 -11.46 -20.93
C ALA A 266 -2.21 -12.66 -20.82
N ARG A 267 -1.70 -13.88 -21.02
CA ARG A 267 -2.46 -15.13 -20.89
C ARG A 267 -2.93 -15.41 -19.47
N PHE A 268 -2.26 -14.83 -18.48
CA PHE A 268 -2.57 -15.02 -17.06
C PHE A 268 -3.46 -13.91 -16.50
N ARG A 269 -4.06 -13.06 -17.35
CA ARG A 269 -4.90 -11.96 -16.83
C ARG A 269 -6.33 -12.37 -16.47
N GLY A 270 -6.75 -13.57 -16.84
CA GLY A 270 -8.09 -14.09 -16.57
C GLY A 270 -9.18 -13.46 -17.45
N GLY A 271 -10.43 -13.59 -17.00
CA GLY A 271 -11.61 -13.04 -17.67
C GLY A 271 -11.69 -11.51 -17.60
N GLU A 272 -12.73 -10.92 -18.20
CA GLU A 272 -12.88 -9.46 -18.29
C GLU A 272 -12.87 -8.76 -16.92
N GLN A 273 -13.46 -9.38 -15.90
CA GLN A 273 -13.47 -8.83 -14.55
C GLN A 273 -12.08 -8.88 -13.90
N ASP A 274 -11.38 -10.02 -14.01
CA ASP A 274 -10.09 -10.26 -13.36
C ASP A 274 -8.93 -9.47 -14.00
N GLN A 275 -9.08 -9.12 -15.28
CA GLN A 275 -8.12 -8.28 -15.98
C GLN A 275 -7.94 -6.90 -15.32
N LYS A 276 -8.86 -6.48 -14.44
CA LYS A 276 -8.80 -5.23 -13.67
C LYS A 276 -7.93 -5.32 -12.41
N SER A 277 -7.32 -6.48 -12.13
CA SER A 277 -6.52 -6.74 -10.93
C SER A 277 -5.24 -7.53 -11.21
N GLU A 278 -4.09 -6.88 -10.99
CA GLU A 278 -2.79 -7.57 -11.09
C GLU A 278 -2.60 -8.63 -10.00
N PHE A 279 -3.35 -8.56 -8.89
CA PHE A 279 -3.36 -9.59 -7.85
C PHE A 279 -3.97 -10.89 -8.38
N LEU A 280 -5.09 -10.81 -9.10
CA LEU A 280 -5.71 -11.99 -9.71
C LEU A 280 -4.87 -12.58 -10.85
N TRP A 281 -3.96 -11.79 -11.44
CA TRP A 281 -3.03 -12.34 -12.42
C TRP A 281 -2.05 -13.34 -11.79
N TYR A 282 -1.67 -13.13 -10.53
CA TYR A 282 -0.93 -14.14 -9.77
C TYR A 282 -1.78 -15.39 -9.54
N TRP A 283 -3.06 -15.24 -9.18
CA TRP A 283 -3.96 -16.39 -9.03
C TRP A 283 -4.06 -17.24 -10.30
N HIS A 284 -4.22 -16.61 -11.46
CA HIS A 284 -4.31 -17.35 -12.73
C HIS A 284 -2.97 -17.94 -13.16
N LEU A 285 -1.86 -17.23 -12.93
CA LEU A 285 -0.52 -17.77 -13.14
C LEU A 285 -0.27 -18.99 -12.25
N TRP A 286 -0.69 -18.93 -10.99
CA TRP A 286 -0.57 -20.02 -10.03
C TRP A 286 -1.33 -21.26 -10.49
N LYS A 287 -2.60 -21.12 -10.91
CA LYS A 287 -3.38 -22.25 -11.46
C LYS A 287 -2.71 -22.88 -12.67
N ALA A 288 -2.21 -22.06 -13.60
CA ALA A 288 -1.49 -22.57 -14.77
C ALA A 288 -0.18 -23.28 -14.39
N TRP A 289 0.51 -22.79 -13.36
CA TRP A 289 1.73 -23.40 -12.84
C TRP A 289 1.47 -24.71 -12.10
N ASP A 290 0.41 -24.78 -11.29
CA ASP A 290 0.03 -25.96 -10.53
C ASP A 290 -0.25 -27.16 -11.46
N GLU A 291 -0.93 -26.93 -12.58
CA GLU A 291 -1.15 -27.94 -13.62
C GLU A 291 0.17 -28.48 -14.19
N VAL A 292 1.09 -27.58 -14.56
CA VAL A 292 2.41 -27.95 -15.08
C VAL A 292 3.23 -28.69 -14.01
N GLN A 293 3.12 -28.30 -12.75
CA GLN A 293 3.85 -28.92 -11.65
C GLN A 293 3.38 -30.36 -11.39
N ARG A 294 2.07 -30.63 -11.48
CA ARG A 294 1.48 -31.95 -11.25
C ARG A 294 1.76 -32.93 -12.38
N HIS A 295 1.77 -32.45 -13.63
CA HIS A 295 1.75 -33.33 -14.80
C HIS A 295 3.06 -33.40 -15.57
N GLU A 296 3.98 -32.44 -15.40
CA GLU A 296 5.19 -32.37 -16.20
C GLU A 296 6.47 -32.62 -15.39
N SER A 297 7.49 -33.17 -16.06
CA SER A 297 8.81 -33.38 -15.47
C SER A 297 9.55 -32.07 -15.18
N SER A 298 10.52 -32.09 -14.25
CA SER A 298 11.30 -30.90 -13.88
C SER A 298 11.95 -30.19 -15.09
N SER A 299 12.40 -30.94 -16.10
CA SER A 299 12.94 -30.36 -17.34
C SER A 299 11.90 -29.57 -18.12
N LYS A 300 10.70 -30.15 -18.28
CA LYS A 300 9.58 -29.48 -18.97
C LYS A 300 9.02 -28.31 -18.17
N GLN A 301 9.00 -28.38 -16.85
CA GLN A 301 8.65 -27.26 -15.97
C GLN A 301 9.58 -26.05 -16.19
N LYS A 302 10.90 -26.29 -16.26
CA LYS A 302 11.90 -25.23 -16.56
C LYS A 302 11.70 -24.66 -17.96
N ALA A 303 11.45 -25.51 -18.96
CA ALA A 303 11.16 -25.08 -20.32
C ALA A 303 9.87 -24.24 -20.40
N TRP A 304 8.83 -24.61 -19.66
CA TRP A 304 7.58 -23.85 -19.56
C TRP A 304 7.80 -22.48 -18.92
N CYS A 305 8.57 -22.41 -17.83
CA CYS A 305 8.94 -21.13 -17.20
C CYS A 305 9.67 -20.22 -18.19
N LYS A 306 10.70 -20.76 -18.87
CA LYS A 306 11.45 -20.01 -19.88
C LYS A 306 10.56 -19.50 -21.03
N LYS A 307 9.66 -20.35 -21.54
CA LYS A 307 8.72 -20.00 -22.61
C LYS A 307 7.76 -18.86 -22.22
N ASN A 308 7.39 -18.79 -20.94
CA ASN A 308 6.45 -17.79 -20.43
C ASN A 308 7.14 -16.61 -19.74
N PHE A 309 8.47 -16.45 -19.89
CA PHE A 309 9.25 -15.40 -19.25
C PHE A 309 9.07 -15.39 -17.73
N LEU A 310 9.27 -16.55 -17.11
CA LEU A 310 9.19 -16.77 -15.66
C LEU A 310 10.49 -17.34 -15.15
N ASN A 311 10.90 -16.89 -13.95
CA ASN A 311 12.04 -17.43 -13.25
C ASN A 311 11.67 -18.69 -12.47
N TYR A 312 12.22 -19.85 -12.86
CA TYR A 312 11.90 -21.14 -12.23
C TYR A 312 12.19 -21.17 -10.71
N MET A 313 13.27 -20.54 -10.25
CA MET A 313 13.62 -20.54 -8.83
C MET A 313 12.63 -19.70 -8.01
N ARG A 314 12.21 -18.53 -8.52
CA ARG A 314 11.18 -17.72 -7.87
C ARG A 314 9.81 -18.40 -7.87
N MET A 315 9.48 -19.15 -8.93
CA MET A 315 8.25 -19.96 -8.95
C MET A 315 8.26 -21.05 -7.86
N ARG A 316 9.43 -21.65 -7.59
CA ARG A 316 9.58 -22.61 -6.49
C ARG A 316 9.49 -21.93 -5.13
N GLU A 317 10.19 -20.83 -4.93
CA GLU A 317 10.15 -20.04 -3.69
C GLU A 317 8.73 -19.58 -3.37
N TRP A 318 7.99 -19.07 -4.36
CA TRP A 318 6.58 -18.72 -4.21
C TRP A 318 5.74 -19.90 -3.73
N ARG A 319 5.97 -21.10 -4.29
CA ARG A 319 5.27 -22.30 -3.86
C ARG A 319 5.64 -22.74 -2.46
N ASP A 320 6.91 -22.67 -2.11
CA ASP A 320 7.39 -23.03 -0.78
C ASP A 320 6.75 -22.11 0.28
N VAL A 321 6.69 -20.80 0.03
CA VAL A 321 6.00 -19.83 0.91
C VAL A 321 4.49 -20.12 0.97
N PHE A 322 3.84 -20.41 -0.16
CA PHE A 322 2.43 -20.82 -0.15
C PHE A 322 2.21 -22.06 0.72
N THR A 323 3.05 -23.09 0.61
CA THR A 323 2.94 -24.30 1.42
C THR A 323 3.12 -24.02 2.91
N GLN A 324 4.01 -23.09 3.28
CA GLN A 324 4.16 -22.63 4.67
C GLN A 324 2.90 -21.92 5.16
N LEU A 325 2.34 -21.00 4.37
CA LEU A 325 1.11 -20.27 4.73
C LEU A 325 -0.11 -21.20 4.84
N HIS A 326 -0.24 -22.15 3.91
CA HIS A 326 -1.29 -23.16 3.93
C HIS A 326 -1.20 -24.04 5.19
N SER A 327 0.01 -24.51 5.52
CA SER A 327 0.25 -25.32 6.72
C SER A 327 -0.07 -24.54 8.00
N LEU A 328 0.37 -23.27 8.07
CA LEU A 328 0.04 -22.37 9.18
C LEU A 328 -1.47 -22.20 9.35
N CYS A 329 -2.22 -21.99 8.26
CA CYS A 329 -3.68 -21.87 8.33
C CYS A 329 -4.33 -23.18 8.80
N ALA A 330 -3.84 -24.32 8.33
CA ALA A 330 -4.31 -25.63 8.75
C ALA A 330 -4.05 -25.91 10.24
N GLU A 331 -2.88 -25.53 10.78
CA GLU A 331 -2.54 -25.61 12.20
C GLU A 331 -3.50 -24.79 13.07
N HIS A 332 -3.95 -23.63 12.57
CA HIS A 332 -4.98 -22.81 13.21
C HIS A 332 -6.42 -23.33 12.98
N GLY A 333 -6.60 -24.45 12.26
CA GLY A 333 -7.89 -25.04 11.96
C GLY A 333 -8.71 -24.25 10.93
N TRP A 334 -8.09 -23.34 10.18
CA TRP A 334 -8.77 -22.56 9.16
C TRP A 334 -8.97 -23.39 7.89
N LYS A 335 -10.14 -23.21 7.27
CA LYS A 335 -10.52 -23.95 6.06
C LYS A 335 -10.59 -23.01 4.88
N GLU A 336 -10.04 -23.47 3.77
CA GLU A 336 -10.19 -22.82 2.47
C GLU A 336 -11.65 -22.90 1.98
N ASN A 337 -12.03 -21.93 1.15
CA ASN A 337 -13.34 -21.86 0.52
C ASN A 337 -13.54 -22.98 -0.50
N ALA A 338 -14.72 -23.61 -0.48
CA ALA A 338 -15.08 -24.69 -1.41
C ALA A 338 -15.44 -24.17 -2.81
N GLN A 339 -15.96 -22.95 -2.91
CA GLN A 339 -16.27 -22.28 -4.16
C GLN A 339 -15.30 -21.11 -4.38
N PRO A 340 -14.92 -20.80 -5.63
CA PRO A 340 -14.08 -19.66 -5.92
C PRO A 340 -14.68 -18.36 -5.39
N ALA A 341 -13.87 -17.55 -4.73
CA ALA A 341 -14.31 -16.25 -4.22
C ALA A 341 -14.54 -15.26 -5.36
N ASN A 342 -15.52 -14.39 -5.18
CA ASN A 342 -15.77 -13.33 -6.15
C ASN A 342 -14.72 -12.22 -6.04
N TYR A 343 -14.63 -11.38 -7.08
CA TYR A 343 -13.68 -10.28 -7.16
C TYR A 343 -13.72 -9.38 -5.92
N GLU A 344 -14.91 -9.01 -5.48
CA GLU A 344 -15.12 -8.09 -4.35
C GLU A 344 -14.61 -8.67 -3.02
N ALA A 345 -14.91 -9.93 -2.72
CA ALA A 345 -14.48 -10.60 -1.48
C ALA A 345 -12.94 -10.63 -1.37
N ILE A 346 -12.26 -10.98 -2.48
CA ILE A 346 -10.78 -10.98 -2.55
C ILE A 346 -10.24 -9.56 -2.35
N HIS A 347 -10.83 -8.56 -3.00
CA HIS A 347 -10.31 -7.19 -2.94
C HIS A 347 -10.60 -6.50 -1.61
N LYS A 348 -11.72 -6.80 -0.95
CA LYS A 348 -11.98 -6.37 0.44
C LYS A 348 -11.01 -7.01 1.42
N ALA A 349 -10.63 -8.27 1.22
CA ALA A 349 -9.61 -8.92 2.05
C ALA A 349 -8.22 -8.28 1.85
N LEU A 350 -7.85 -7.97 0.61
CA LEU A 350 -6.62 -7.23 0.30
C LEU A 350 -6.62 -5.83 0.92
N LEU A 351 -7.74 -5.09 0.78
CA LEU A 351 -7.89 -3.76 1.35
C LEU A 351 -7.62 -3.73 2.86
N ALA A 352 -7.99 -4.78 3.60
CA ALA A 352 -7.78 -4.83 5.04
C ALA A 352 -6.30 -4.70 5.45
N GLY A 353 -5.35 -5.11 4.60
CA GLY A 353 -3.92 -4.89 4.81
C GLY A 353 -3.32 -3.69 4.06
N LEU A 354 -4.08 -3.11 3.12
CA LEU A 354 -3.60 -2.16 2.11
C LEU A 354 -4.37 -0.83 2.09
N LEU A 355 -5.13 -0.48 3.15
CA LEU A 355 -5.87 0.79 3.24
C LEU A 355 -4.96 2.02 3.06
N GLY A 356 -3.71 1.94 3.52
CA GLY A 356 -2.70 2.99 3.28
C GLY A 356 -2.25 3.13 1.82
N ASN A 357 -2.52 2.14 0.96
CA ASN A 357 -2.01 2.05 -0.42
C ASN A 357 -3.11 2.27 -1.47
N ILE A 358 -4.21 2.94 -1.12
CA ILE A 358 -5.28 3.31 -2.05
C ILE A 358 -4.96 4.64 -2.75
N GLY A 359 -5.57 4.86 -3.92
CA GLY A 359 -5.50 6.12 -4.64
C GLY A 359 -6.74 6.43 -5.47
N CYS A 360 -7.10 7.71 -5.51
CA CYS A 360 -8.14 8.27 -6.37
C CYS A 360 -7.50 9.11 -7.48
N LYS A 361 -7.89 8.85 -8.72
CA LYS A 361 -7.32 9.52 -9.90
C LYS A 361 -7.57 11.02 -9.85
N VAL A 362 -6.55 11.81 -10.16
CA VAL A 362 -6.67 13.26 -10.33
C VAL A 362 -7.06 13.53 -11.78
N GLU A 363 -8.35 13.79 -12.04
CA GLU A 363 -8.91 13.89 -13.40
C GLU A 363 -8.35 15.10 -14.18
N ASP A 364 -8.21 16.26 -13.54
CA ASP A 364 -7.74 17.51 -14.16
C ASP A 364 -6.22 17.72 -14.11
N ALA A 365 -5.45 16.68 -13.78
CA ALA A 365 -4.01 16.80 -13.69
C ALA A 365 -3.37 16.90 -15.08
N SER A 366 -2.68 18.01 -15.35
CA SER A 366 -1.95 18.26 -16.58
C SER A 366 -0.42 18.26 -16.37
N GLY A 367 0.33 18.26 -17.48
CA GLY A 367 1.78 18.34 -17.46
C GLY A 367 2.44 17.18 -16.67
N PRO A 368 3.42 17.47 -15.78
CA PRO A 368 4.09 16.44 -14.98
C PRO A 368 3.17 15.63 -14.07
N GLN A 369 1.97 16.14 -13.76
CA GLN A 369 0.99 15.50 -12.89
C GLN A 369 0.01 14.60 -13.64
N ALA A 370 0.03 14.57 -14.96
CA ALA A 370 -0.88 13.77 -15.77
C ALA A 370 -0.81 12.28 -15.36
N GLY A 371 -1.99 11.68 -15.19
CA GLY A 371 -2.14 10.28 -14.78
C GLY A 371 -1.77 9.99 -13.31
N SER A 372 -1.65 11.02 -12.47
CA SER A 372 -1.42 10.84 -11.03
C SER A 372 -2.68 10.44 -10.28
N TYR A 373 -2.46 9.77 -9.15
CA TYR A 373 -3.46 9.41 -8.17
C TYR A 373 -3.14 10.12 -6.85
N LEU A 374 -4.15 10.71 -6.24
CA LEU A 374 -4.10 11.17 -4.87
C LEU A 374 -4.29 9.96 -3.96
N GLY A 375 -3.26 9.62 -3.20
CA GLY A 375 -3.26 8.56 -2.22
C GLY A 375 -3.55 9.03 -0.81
N ALA A 376 -3.56 8.09 0.12
CA ALA A 376 -3.71 8.35 1.54
C ALA A 376 -2.68 9.40 2.03
N ARG A 377 -3.12 10.30 2.92
CA ARG A 377 -2.27 11.31 3.57
C ARG A 377 -1.69 12.35 2.59
N GLY A 378 -2.37 12.55 1.46
CA GLY A 378 -2.04 13.57 0.47
C GLY A 378 -0.84 13.22 -0.42
N ILE A 379 -0.34 11.98 -0.36
CA ILE A 379 0.72 11.52 -1.25
C ILE A 379 0.21 11.46 -2.69
N LYS A 380 1.05 11.83 -3.65
CA LYS A 380 0.76 11.64 -5.07
C LYS A 380 1.63 10.53 -5.63
N PHE A 381 1.01 9.58 -6.33
CA PHE A 381 1.72 8.48 -6.96
C PHE A 381 1.16 8.17 -8.35
N TRP A 382 1.92 7.40 -9.13
CA TRP A 382 1.52 6.97 -10.46
C TRP A 382 1.49 5.44 -10.53
N PRO A 383 0.59 4.84 -11.34
CA PRO A 383 0.76 3.46 -11.74
C PRO A 383 2.17 3.23 -12.31
N HIS A 384 2.83 2.16 -11.88
CA HIS A 384 4.15 1.83 -12.40
C HIS A 384 4.10 1.65 -13.94
N PRO A 385 5.05 2.19 -14.72
CA PRO A 385 4.98 2.16 -16.19
C PRO A 385 4.96 0.75 -16.78
N GLY A 386 5.52 -0.23 -16.05
CA GLY A 386 5.48 -1.65 -16.42
C GLY A 386 4.13 -2.35 -16.15
N SER A 387 3.16 -1.67 -15.53
CA SER A 387 1.82 -2.21 -15.31
C SER A 387 1.00 -2.11 -16.60
N ALA A 388 0.41 -3.22 -17.03
CA ALA A 388 -0.53 -3.20 -18.15
C ALA A 388 -1.86 -2.50 -17.81
N LEU A 389 -2.11 -2.22 -16.51
CA LEU A 389 -3.24 -1.43 -16.04
C LEU A 389 -2.97 0.08 -16.01
N ALA A 390 -1.73 0.54 -16.24
CA ALA A 390 -1.36 1.94 -16.04
C ALA A 390 -2.29 2.96 -16.75
N LYS A 391 -2.85 2.61 -17.92
CA LYS A 391 -3.79 3.45 -18.68
C LYS A 391 -5.28 3.14 -18.42
N LYS A 392 -5.60 2.01 -17.80
CA LYS A 392 -6.96 1.45 -17.65
C LYS A 392 -7.38 1.19 -16.19
N ALA A 393 -6.62 1.68 -15.21
CA ALA A 393 -6.81 1.31 -13.80
C ALA A 393 -8.11 1.83 -13.17
N GLY A 394 -8.80 2.79 -13.81
CA GLY A 394 -10.06 3.35 -13.31
C GLY A 394 -9.87 4.59 -12.44
N LYS A 395 -10.92 4.99 -11.71
CA LYS A 395 -10.88 6.14 -10.81
C LYS A 395 -10.24 5.80 -9.47
N TRP A 396 -10.57 4.63 -8.92
CA TRP A 396 -10.08 4.15 -7.64
C TRP A 396 -9.23 2.91 -7.82
N ILE A 397 -8.05 2.93 -7.20
CA ILE A 397 -7.11 1.80 -7.22
C ILE A 397 -6.57 1.51 -5.83
N MET A 398 -6.19 0.26 -5.61
CA MET A 398 -5.22 -0.10 -4.58
C MET A 398 -3.92 -0.58 -5.23
N ALA A 399 -2.81 -0.45 -4.52
CA ALA A 399 -1.52 -1.00 -4.88
C ALA A 399 -1.01 -1.95 -3.78
N ALA A 400 -0.28 -3.00 -4.14
CA ALA A 400 0.37 -3.86 -3.16
C ALA A 400 1.47 -3.10 -2.41
N GLU A 401 2.26 -2.32 -3.15
CA GLU A 401 3.31 -1.47 -2.61
C GLU A 401 3.39 -0.14 -3.34
N GLN A 402 3.89 0.87 -2.65
CA GLN A 402 4.29 2.15 -3.24
C GLN A 402 5.81 2.29 -3.06
N VAL A 403 6.53 2.44 -4.17
CA VAL A 403 8.00 2.46 -4.19
C VAL A 403 8.47 3.71 -4.89
N GLU A 404 9.41 4.41 -4.25
CA GLU A 404 10.00 5.61 -4.82
C GLU A 404 11.28 5.28 -5.59
N THR A 405 11.30 5.65 -6.88
CA THR A 405 12.48 5.52 -7.75
C THR A 405 12.81 6.87 -8.38
N SER A 406 12.27 7.18 -9.56
CA SER A 406 12.29 8.54 -10.13
C SER A 406 11.15 9.41 -9.62
N ARG A 407 10.03 8.78 -9.30
CA ARG A 407 8.88 9.31 -8.57
C ARG A 407 8.22 8.16 -7.81
N LEU A 408 7.21 8.45 -7.01
CA LEU A 408 6.46 7.45 -6.28
C LEU A 408 5.56 6.65 -7.23
N PHE A 409 5.75 5.34 -7.30
CA PHE A 409 4.95 4.45 -8.14
C PHE A 409 4.20 3.41 -7.32
N GLY A 410 2.92 3.18 -7.64
CA GLY A 410 2.15 2.04 -7.17
C GLY A 410 2.44 0.81 -8.05
N ARG A 411 2.80 -0.32 -7.43
CA ARG A 411 3.10 -1.59 -8.11
C ARG A 411 2.11 -2.66 -7.68
N CYS A 412 1.78 -3.57 -8.59
CA CYS A 412 0.70 -4.56 -8.44
C CYS A 412 -0.61 -3.87 -8.05
N ILE A 413 -1.28 -3.31 -9.05
CA ILE A 413 -2.48 -2.50 -8.83
C ILE A 413 -3.76 -3.26 -9.17
N ALA A 414 -4.86 -2.87 -8.53
CA ALA A 414 -6.19 -3.30 -8.88
C ALA A 414 -7.20 -2.18 -8.77
N ARG A 415 -8.22 -2.24 -9.62
CA ARG A 415 -9.40 -1.39 -9.49
C ARG A 415 -10.21 -1.81 -8.26
N ILE A 416 -10.64 -0.82 -7.49
CA ILE A 416 -11.53 -0.97 -6.34
C ILE A 416 -12.69 0.02 -6.44
N GLU A 417 -13.69 -0.15 -5.58
CA GLU A 417 -14.80 0.79 -5.45
C GLU A 417 -14.77 1.44 -4.05
N PRO A 418 -15.16 2.73 -3.90
CA PRO A 418 -15.05 3.47 -2.64
C PRO A 418 -15.90 2.87 -1.52
N GLU A 419 -17.02 2.22 -1.83
CA GLU A 419 -17.88 1.52 -0.87
C GLU A 419 -17.14 0.38 -0.15
N TRP A 420 -16.20 -0.27 -0.83
CA TRP A 420 -15.38 -1.32 -0.22
C TRP A 420 -14.39 -0.73 0.78
N VAL A 421 -13.85 0.45 0.46
CA VAL A 421 -12.96 1.19 1.36
C VAL A 421 -13.73 1.63 2.60
N GLU A 422 -14.99 2.04 2.44
CA GLU A 422 -15.87 2.39 3.55
C GLU A 422 -16.15 1.20 4.47
N GLU A 423 -16.53 0.07 3.91
CA GLU A 423 -16.83 -1.12 4.70
C GLU A 423 -15.59 -1.62 5.46
N VAL A 424 -14.44 -1.69 4.79
CA VAL A 424 -13.21 -2.27 5.37
C VAL A 424 -12.52 -1.29 6.32
N GLY A 425 -12.54 0.00 6.01
CA GLY A 425 -11.88 1.07 6.76
C GLY A 425 -12.80 1.88 7.66
N GLY A 426 -14.01 1.39 7.97
CA GLY A 426 -15.04 2.14 8.67
C GLY A 426 -14.61 2.73 10.03
N HIS A 427 -13.68 2.07 10.74
CA HIS A 427 -13.11 2.54 12.01
C HIS A 427 -12.14 3.73 11.84
N LEU A 428 -11.71 4.02 10.62
CA LEU A 428 -10.76 5.10 10.29
C LEU A 428 -11.44 6.28 9.58
N ILE A 429 -12.71 6.14 9.21
CA ILE A 429 -13.44 7.18 8.48
C ILE A 429 -13.80 8.33 9.40
N LYS A 430 -13.36 9.52 9.02
CA LYS A 430 -13.80 10.77 9.61
C LYS A 430 -15.08 11.22 8.92
N ARG A 431 -16.18 11.25 9.68
CA ARG A 431 -17.50 11.71 9.24
C ARG A 431 -17.70 13.15 9.65
N GLN A 432 -18.08 13.99 8.70
CA GLN A 432 -18.44 15.39 8.95
C GLN A 432 -19.87 15.61 8.46
N VAL A 433 -20.74 16.04 9.37
CA VAL A 433 -22.14 16.38 9.06
C VAL A 433 -22.24 17.90 8.88
N PHE A 434 -22.97 18.34 7.85
CA PHE A 434 -23.09 19.74 7.46
C PHE A 434 -24.45 20.01 6.80
N GLU A 435 -24.81 21.29 6.66
CA GLU A 435 -26.07 21.74 6.03
C GLU A 435 -27.33 21.03 6.58
N PRO A 436 -27.62 21.18 7.89
CA PRO A 436 -28.91 20.76 8.42
C PRO A 436 -30.03 21.59 7.78
N HIS A 437 -31.08 20.92 7.31
CA HIS A 437 -32.21 21.53 6.61
C HIS A 437 -33.49 20.73 6.85
N TRP A 438 -34.65 21.41 6.78
CA TRP A 438 -35.92 20.71 6.79
C TRP A 438 -36.13 19.88 5.53
N SER A 439 -36.59 18.64 5.70
CA SER A 439 -36.97 17.76 4.59
C SER A 439 -38.46 17.50 4.62
N LYS A 440 -39.20 18.20 3.74
CA LYS A 440 -40.64 18.00 3.54
C LYS A 440 -41.03 16.53 3.29
N SER A 441 -40.21 15.80 2.53
CA SER A 441 -40.47 14.39 2.19
C SER A 441 -40.32 13.45 3.37
N SER A 442 -39.41 13.74 4.30
CA SER A 442 -39.24 12.92 5.50
C SER A 442 -39.96 13.47 6.74
N GLY A 443 -40.49 14.70 6.66
CA GLY A 443 -41.13 15.37 7.79
C GLY A 443 -40.19 15.61 8.97
N ALA A 444 -38.88 15.70 8.72
CA ALA A 444 -37.86 15.84 9.75
C ALA A 444 -36.65 16.59 9.22
N VAL A 445 -35.80 17.07 10.12
CA VAL A 445 -34.53 17.71 9.77
C VAL A 445 -33.52 16.66 9.33
N ARG A 446 -32.96 16.88 8.14
CA ARG A 446 -31.92 16.06 7.51
C ARG A 446 -30.65 16.89 7.40
N ALA A 447 -29.52 16.21 7.31
CA ALA A 447 -28.25 16.84 7.01
C ALA A 447 -27.47 16.01 5.99
N TRP A 448 -26.40 16.61 5.47
CA TRP A 448 -25.48 15.95 4.58
C TRP A 448 -24.24 15.49 5.33
N GLU A 449 -23.83 14.26 5.10
CA GLU A 449 -22.61 13.69 5.65
C GLU A 449 -21.56 13.51 4.55
N ARG A 450 -20.33 13.92 4.87
CA ARG A 450 -19.13 13.65 4.09
C ARG A 450 -18.23 12.69 4.86
N GLY A 451 -17.87 11.58 4.22
CA GLY A 451 -16.93 10.60 4.76
C GLY A 451 -15.55 10.76 4.12
N THR A 452 -14.51 10.86 4.96
CA THR A 452 -13.11 10.93 4.49
C THR A 452 -12.24 9.88 5.15
N LEU A 453 -11.34 9.28 4.37
CA LEU A 453 -10.30 8.36 4.85
C LEU A 453 -8.93 8.90 4.42
N TYR A 454 -8.07 9.23 5.39
CA TYR A 454 -6.74 9.79 5.12
C TYR A 454 -6.71 10.97 4.15
N GLY A 455 -7.74 11.83 4.19
CA GLY A 455 -7.86 13.00 3.30
C GLY A 455 -8.50 12.69 1.94
N LEU A 456 -8.78 11.43 1.62
CA LEU A 456 -9.54 11.04 0.44
C LEU A 456 -11.04 11.09 0.75
N VAL A 457 -11.83 11.70 -0.14
CA VAL A 457 -13.29 11.71 -0.03
C VAL A 457 -13.83 10.38 -0.52
N ILE A 458 -14.39 9.59 0.39
CA ILE A 458 -14.98 8.28 0.07
C ILE A 458 -16.40 8.47 -0.45
N TYR A 459 -17.20 9.28 0.26
CA TYR A 459 -18.50 9.75 -0.18
C TYR A 459 -18.64 11.24 0.15
N PRO A 460 -19.05 12.08 -0.83
CA PRO A 460 -19.08 13.53 -0.64
C PRO A 460 -20.35 14.02 0.07
N ARG A 461 -21.47 13.33 -0.14
CA ARG A 461 -22.81 13.77 0.29
C ARG A 461 -23.72 12.56 0.45
N ARG A 462 -23.96 12.16 1.70
CA ARG A 462 -24.94 11.14 2.08
C ARG A 462 -25.98 11.77 3.01
N GLY A 463 -27.26 11.57 2.74
CA GLY A 463 -28.32 12.07 3.62
C GLY A 463 -28.32 11.29 4.94
N VAL A 464 -28.29 12.00 6.06
CA VAL A 464 -28.36 11.43 7.41
C VAL A 464 -29.46 12.10 8.23
N ALA A 465 -29.97 11.39 9.24
CA ALA A 465 -30.83 12.00 10.24
C ALA A 465 -30.01 12.95 11.12
N TYR A 466 -30.58 14.10 11.48
CA TYR A 466 -29.86 15.11 12.26
C TYR A 466 -30.33 15.19 13.73
N ARG A 467 -31.44 14.51 14.06
CA ARG A 467 -32.09 14.55 15.37
C ARG A 467 -31.16 14.20 16.53
N GLU A 468 -30.31 13.19 16.37
CA GLU A 468 -29.38 12.74 17.42
C GLU A 468 -28.15 13.64 17.57
N ILE A 469 -27.87 14.50 16.59
CA ILE A 469 -26.68 15.36 16.55
C ILE A 469 -26.97 16.68 17.27
N ASP A 470 -28.09 17.33 16.91
CA ASP A 470 -28.52 18.58 17.52
C ASP A 470 -30.05 18.67 17.54
N PRO A 471 -30.71 18.09 18.57
CA PRO A 471 -32.16 18.15 18.71
C PRO A 471 -32.72 19.57 18.78
N ALA A 472 -31.96 20.51 19.35
CA ALA A 472 -32.40 21.89 19.54
C ALA A 472 -32.48 22.61 18.19
N LEU A 473 -31.44 22.49 17.36
CA LEU A 473 -31.48 23.01 15.99
C LEU A 473 -32.54 22.29 15.14
N CYS A 474 -32.76 20.99 15.35
CA CYS A 474 -33.84 20.28 14.67
C CYS A 474 -35.21 20.89 14.98
N ARG A 475 -35.45 21.21 16.25
CA ARG A 475 -36.69 21.87 16.69
C ARG A 475 -36.84 23.26 16.08
N GLU A 476 -35.79 24.08 16.11
CA GLU A 476 -35.80 25.42 15.50
C GLU A 476 -36.21 25.36 14.02
N LEU A 477 -35.54 24.48 13.25
CA LEU A 477 -35.82 24.29 11.82
C LEU A 477 -37.21 23.70 11.57
N PHE A 478 -37.67 22.78 12.41
CA PHE A 478 -39.02 22.25 12.31
C PHE A 478 -40.08 23.34 12.49
N ILE A 479 -39.92 24.19 13.50
CA ILE A 479 -40.86 25.28 13.75
C ILE A 479 -40.80 26.28 12.60
N ARG A 480 -39.62 26.79 12.27
CA ARG A 480 -39.44 27.81 11.23
C ARG A 480 -39.84 27.32 9.84
N GLU A 481 -39.24 26.24 9.37
CA GLU A 481 -39.42 25.78 7.98
C GLU A 481 -40.67 24.89 7.85
N GLY A 482 -40.86 23.96 8.79
CA GLY A 482 -42.01 23.05 8.76
C GLY A 482 -43.33 23.75 9.04
N LEU A 483 -43.44 24.46 10.16
CA LEU A 483 -44.72 25.01 10.65
C LEU A 483 -44.99 26.43 10.16
N VAL A 484 -44.02 27.34 10.26
CA VAL A 484 -44.21 28.75 9.90
C VAL A 484 -44.22 28.92 8.39
N GLN A 485 -43.20 28.42 7.68
CA GLN A 485 -43.14 28.48 6.21
C GLN A 485 -44.08 27.46 5.53
N GLY A 486 -44.68 26.54 6.28
CA GLY A 486 -45.66 25.59 5.75
C GLY A 486 -45.05 24.47 4.90
N GLU A 487 -43.79 24.11 5.11
CA GLU A 487 -43.12 23.03 4.37
C GLU A 487 -43.39 21.62 4.91
N ILE A 488 -44.46 21.42 5.67
CA ILE A 488 -45.00 20.09 5.96
C ILE A 488 -45.78 19.58 4.73
N ALA A 489 -45.68 18.28 4.44
CA ALA A 489 -46.43 17.68 3.34
C ALA A 489 -47.95 17.82 3.54
N GLU A 490 -48.71 18.03 2.45
CA GLU A 490 -50.16 18.34 2.54
C GLU A 490 -50.98 17.27 3.26
N GLY A 491 -50.62 15.99 3.13
CA GLY A 491 -51.32 14.88 3.79
C GLY A 491 -51.30 15.04 5.31
N PRO A 492 -50.12 14.97 5.96
CA PRO A 492 -49.96 15.24 7.39
C PRO A 492 -50.56 16.58 7.83
N ALA A 493 -50.32 17.66 7.06
CA ALA A 493 -50.82 18.98 7.40
C ALA A 493 -52.35 19.07 7.46
N ARG A 494 -53.06 18.38 6.55
CA ARG A 494 -54.53 18.31 6.55
C ARG A 494 -55.10 17.36 7.60
N ALA A 495 -54.34 16.32 7.98
CA ALA A 495 -54.75 15.37 9.00
C ALA A 495 -54.78 16.01 10.41
N MET A 496 -53.89 16.97 10.67
CA MET A 496 -53.83 17.70 11.93
C MET A 496 -54.79 18.89 11.93
N ALA A 497 -55.89 18.78 12.67
CA ALA A 497 -56.92 19.83 12.73
C ALA A 497 -56.37 21.20 13.15
N PHE A 498 -55.43 21.22 14.10
CA PHE A 498 -54.74 22.44 14.56
C PHE A 498 -53.94 23.11 13.43
N LEU A 499 -53.08 22.35 12.73
CA LEU A 499 -52.24 22.89 11.68
C LEU A 499 -53.07 23.36 10.48
N ALA A 500 -54.09 22.58 10.10
CA ALA A 500 -55.04 22.96 9.05
C ALA A 500 -55.83 24.24 9.40
N HIS A 501 -56.17 24.44 10.68
CA HIS A 501 -56.81 25.68 11.14
C HIS A 501 -55.87 26.88 11.04
N ASN A 502 -54.64 26.76 11.53
CA ASN A 502 -53.65 27.84 11.49
C ASN A 502 -53.32 28.26 10.05
N GLN A 503 -53.12 27.30 9.15
CA GLN A 503 -52.84 27.59 7.73
C GLN A 503 -54.01 28.32 7.05
N ARG A 504 -55.26 27.98 7.38
CA ARG A 504 -56.44 28.70 6.87
C ARG A 504 -56.51 30.13 7.41
N LEU A 505 -56.20 30.30 8.70
CA LEU A 505 -56.20 31.61 9.35
C LEU A 505 -55.16 32.55 8.75
N VAL A 506 -53.92 32.05 8.55
CA VAL A 506 -52.85 32.79 7.86
C VAL A 506 -53.30 33.20 6.46
N ALA A 507 -53.81 32.27 5.66
CA ALA A 507 -54.28 32.55 4.30
C ALA A 507 -55.48 33.51 4.25
N GLU A 508 -56.35 33.52 5.28
CA GLU A 508 -57.45 34.48 5.39
C GLU A 508 -56.93 35.89 5.70
N ILE A 509 -55.97 36.01 6.61
CA ILE A 509 -55.34 37.28 6.97
C ILE A 509 -54.59 37.87 5.77
N GLU A 510 -53.78 37.09 5.07
CA GLU A 510 -53.07 37.54 3.86
C GLU A 510 -54.03 38.06 2.77
N ARG A 511 -55.19 37.41 2.60
CA ARG A 511 -56.23 37.88 1.67
C ARG A 511 -56.82 39.21 2.12
N LEU A 512 -57.02 39.41 3.42
CA LEU A 512 -57.51 40.67 3.99
C LEU A 512 -56.49 41.80 3.82
N GLU A 513 -55.19 41.53 4.01
CA GLU A 513 -54.11 42.49 3.75
C GLU A 513 -54.10 42.94 2.29
N HIS A 514 -54.13 41.99 1.36
CA HIS A 514 -54.14 42.29 -0.07
C HIS A 514 -55.39 43.10 -0.47
N LYS A 515 -56.54 42.82 0.13
CA LYS A 515 -57.80 43.54 -0.14
C LYS A 515 -57.82 44.94 0.48
N SER A 516 -57.23 45.11 1.66
CA SER A 516 -57.18 46.38 2.40
C SER A 516 -55.95 47.25 2.06
N ARG A 517 -54.99 46.71 1.30
CA ARG A 517 -53.68 47.30 1.00
C ARG A 517 -52.90 47.72 2.25
N ARG A 518 -53.09 46.98 3.34
CA ARG A 518 -52.44 47.23 4.63
C ARG A 518 -51.57 46.01 4.97
N PRO A 519 -50.24 46.10 4.81
CA PRO A 519 -49.34 44.94 4.92
C PRO A 519 -48.94 44.56 6.36
N ASP A 520 -49.62 45.10 7.38
CA ASP A 520 -49.21 44.99 8.80
C ASP A 520 -50.24 44.26 9.68
N VAL A 521 -51.08 43.39 9.10
CA VAL A 521 -52.15 42.66 9.82
C VAL A 521 -51.69 41.27 10.23
N LEU A 522 -50.87 40.60 9.42
CA LEU A 522 -50.19 39.37 9.78
C LEU A 522 -49.00 39.72 10.68
N VAL A 523 -48.89 39.03 11.82
CA VAL A 523 -47.72 39.16 12.70
C VAL A 523 -46.47 38.60 12.01
N ASP A 524 -45.30 39.13 12.33
CA ASP A 524 -44.05 38.66 11.72
C ASP A 524 -43.77 37.18 12.00
N GLU A 525 -42.94 36.56 11.15
CA GLU A 525 -42.57 35.15 11.27
C GLU A 525 -41.99 34.82 12.65
N ALA A 526 -41.20 35.71 13.24
CA ALA A 526 -40.60 35.52 14.56
C ALA A 526 -41.66 35.40 15.68
N LEU A 527 -42.76 36.15 15.60
CA LEU A 527 -43.86 36.03 16.54
C LEU A 527 -44.62 34.71 16.36
N ILE A 528 -44.78 34.24 15.11
CA ILE A 528 -45.40 32.94 14.80
C ILE A 528 -44.50 31.80 15.30
N GLU A 529 -43.18 31.91 15.11
CA GLU A 529 -42.19 30.97 15.66
C GLU A 529 -42.30 30.90 17.19
N ALA A 530 -42.29 32.04 17.87
CA ALA A 530 -42.43 32.11 19.33
C ALA A 530 -43.76 31.53 19.82
N PHE A 531 -44.85 31.74 19.07
CA PHE A 531 -46.14 31.11 19.35
C PHE A 531 -46.02 29.58 19.31
N TYR A 532 -45.50 29.01 18.23
CA TYR A 532 -45.33 27.55 18.11
C TYR A 532 -44.38 27.00 19.18
N ASP A 533 -43.25 27.66 19.44
CA ASP A 533 -42.29 27.23 20.45
C ASP A 533 -42.91 27.19 21.86
N SER A 534 -43.78 28.15 22.19
CA SER A 534 -44.49 28.18 23.47
C SER A 534 -45.55 27.08 23.63
N LYS A 535 -46.02 26.49 22.53
CA LYS A 535 -47.13 25.52 22.52
C LYS A 535 -46.68 24.08 22.31
N ILE A 536 -45.60 23.87 21.57
CA ILE A 536 -45.12 22.55 21.21
C ILE A 536 -44.18 22.03 22.31
N PRO A 537 -44.33 20.78 22.80
CA PRO A 537 -43.40 20.20 23.77
C PRO A 537 -41.94 20.20 23.27
N GLN A 538 -40.98 20.37 24.17
CA GLN A 538 -39.56 20.58 23.83
C GLN A 538 -38.90 19.40 23.10
N ASP A 539 -39.44 18.18 23.26
CA ASP A 539 -38.96 16.94 22.64
C ASP A 539 -39.50 16.70 21.22
N VAL A 540 -40.48 17.50 20.78
CA VAL A 540 -41.04 17.45 19.43
C VAL A 540 -40.19 18.29 18.48
N CYS A 541 -39.61 17.62 17.49
CA CYS A 541 -38.74 18.23 16.48
C CYS A 541 -39.01 17.71 15.05
N ASP A 542 -40.10 16.97 14.84
CA ASP A 542 -40.50 16.42 13.55
C ASP A 542 -42.02 16.21 13.48
N VAL A 543 -42.51 15.90 12.27
CA VAL A 543 -43.95 15.66 12.00
C VAL A 543 -44.46 14.48 12.81
N ALA A 544 -43.70 13.38 12.89
CA ALA A 544 -44.12 12.19 13.63
C ALA A 544 -44.30 12.47 15.13
N GLY A 545 -43.40 13.26 15.72
CA GLY A 545 -43.53 13.72 17.11
C GLY A 545 -44.66 14.71 17.32
N LEU A 546 -45.06 15.48 16.29
CA LEU A 546 -46.20 16.39 16.37
C LEU A 546 -47.54 15.66 16.21
N GLU A 547 -47.58 14.54 15.48
CA GLU A 547 -48.78 13.71 15.28
C GLU A 547 -49.14 12.87 16.52
N ALA A 548 -48.13 12.42 17.25
CA ALA A 548 -48.27 11.63 18.47
C ALA A 548 -48.79 12.47 19.64
#